data_AF-A0A8C0Z868-F1
#
_entry.id   AF-A0A8C0Z868-F1
#
_cell.length_a   1.000
_cell.length_b   1.000
_cell.length_c   1.000
_cell.angle_alpha   90.00
_cell.angle_beta   90.00
_cell.angle_gamma   90.00
#
_symmetry.space_group_name_H-M   'P 1'
#
loop_
_entity.id
_entity.type
_entity.pdbx_description
1 polymer ?
#
loop_
_entity_poly.entity_id
_entity_poly.type
_entity_poly.pdbx_seq_one_letter_code
_entity_poly.pdbx_strand_id
1 'polypeptide(L)'
;MEGGVPGALGDPPVTLAVSPQSFQGSHGRAYLFNSVVNVGCGPAEQRLLLTGLHSVADIFCQSCKTTLGWKYEQAFESSQKYKEGKFIIEMSHMVKENGWD
;
A
#
# COMPACT_ATOMS: atom_id res chain seq x y z
N MET A 1 31.03 35.34 -17.30
CA MET A 1 31.33 33.97 -16.86
C MET A 1 30.03 33.35 -16.43
N GLU A 2 29.71 32.24 -17.07
CA GLU A 2 28.42 31.56 -17.05
C GLU A 2 28.14 30.79 -15.76
N GLY A 3 26.87 30.44 -15.56
CA GLY A 3 26.39 29.44 -14.60
C GLY A 3 25.39 30.06 -13.61
N GLY A 4 24.06 29.92 -13.72
CA GLY A 4 23.29 28.85 -14.35
C GLY A 4 23.04 27.72 -13.34
N VAL A 5 21.94 27.80 -12.60
CA VAL A 5 21.23 26.60 -12.13
C VAL A 5 19.73 26.84 -12.31
N PRO A 6 19.11 26.30 -13.37
CA PRO A 6 17.67 26.31 -13.53
C PRO A 6 17.04 25.35 -12.53
N GLY A 7 16.12 25.88 -11.72
CA GLY A 7 15.14 25.08 -11.00
C GLY A 7 14.13 24.46 -11.95
N ALA A 8 13.45 23.44 -11.43
CA ALA A 8 12.46 22.57 -12.09
C ALA A 8 13.04 21.41 -12.92
N LEU A 9 13.57 20.40 -12.21
CA LEU A 9 13.52 19.03 -12.71
C LEU A 9 12.12 18.48 -12.43
N GLY A 10 11.47 18.03 -13.49
CA GLY A 10 10.07 17.62 -13.54
C GLY A 10 9.71 16.47 -12.61
N ASP A 11 8.41 16.42 -12.34
CA ASP A 11 7.75 15.42 -11.53
C ASP A 11 8.10 13.99 -11.98
N PRO A 12 8.54 13.09 -11.09
CA PRO A 12 8.59 11.68 -11.41
C PRO A 12 7.16 11.13 -11.55
N PRO A 13 6.88 10.27 -12.54
CA PRO A 13 5.61 9.55 -12.59
C PRO A 13 5.55 8.63 -11.36
N VAL A 14 4.35 8.52 -10.79
CA VAL A 14 4.00 7.80 -9.56
C VAL A 14 4.52 8.41 -8.25
N THR A 15 3.76 9.34 -7.69
CA THR A 15 3.88 9.70 -6.27
C THR A 15 3.62 8.45 -5.42
N LEU A 16 4.68 7.74 -5.03
CA LEU A 16 4.66 6.90 -3.85
C LEU A 16 4.44 7.85 -2.67
N ALA A 17 3.17 8.12 -2.35
CA ALA A 17 2.82 8.76 -1.10
C ALA A 17 3.13 7.78 0.05
N VAL A 18 4.41 7.67 0.41
CA VAL A 18 4.84 7.03 1.64
C VAL A 18 4.43 7.97 2.77
N SER A 19 3.26 7.72 3.37
CA SER A 19 2.91 8.32 4.64
C SER A 19 3.99 7.97 5.68
N PRO A 20 4.38 8.88 6.58
CA PRO A 20 5.31 8.56 7.69
C PRO A 20 4.75 7.51 8.66
N GLN A 21 3.49 7.10 8.48
CA GLN A 21 2.87 6.00 9.20
C GLN A 21 3.34 4.67 8.58
N SER A 22 4.34 4.06 9.21
CA SER A 22 4.72 2.67 8.94
C SER A 22 3.56 1.75 9.34
N PHE A 23 3.01 1.00 8.39
CA PHE A 23 2.07 -0.07 8.70
C PHE A 23 2.86 -1.33 9.08
N GLN A 24 2.25 -2.18 9.89
CA GLN A 24 2.84 -3.42 10.34
C GLN A 24 1.88 -4.57 10.03
N GLY A 25 2.38 -5.56 9.30
CA GLY A 25 1.70 -6.83 9.08
C GLY A 25 2.32 -7.95 9.88
N SER A 26 1.79 -9.14 9.64
CA SER A 26 2.24 -10.40 10.21
C SER A 26 3.75 -10.64 10.01
N HIS A 27 4.30 -10.28 8.84
CA HIS A 27 5.72 -10.48 8.52
C HIS A 27 6.56 -9.20 8.64
N GLY A 28 6.07 -8.18 9.35
CA GLY A 28 6.84 -6.96 9.64
C GLY A 28 6.35 -5.73 8.89
N ARG A 29 7.25 -4.95 8.31
CA ARG A 29 6.91 -3.64 7.72
C ARG A 29 6.00 -3.82 6.50
N ALA A 30 4.98 -2.97 6.41
CA ALA A 30 4.03 -2.94 5.31
C ALA A 30 3.77 -1.50 4.85
N TYR A 31 3.26 -1.37 3.63
CA TYR A 31 2.95 -0.09 3.00
C TYR A 31 1.50 -0.03 2.55
N LEU A 32 0.92 1.17 2.60
CA LEU A 32 -0.43 1.45 2.12
C LEU A 32 -0.39 1.94 0.67
N PHE A 33 -1.12 1.28 -0.20
CA PHE A 33 -1.24 1.59 -1.63
C PHE A 33 -2.66 2.00 -1.98
N ASN A 34 -2.80 2.99 -2.85
CA ASN A 34 -4.11 3.40 -3.37
C ASN A 34 -4.67 2.40 -4.39
N SER A 35 -3.79 1.73 -5.15
CA SER A 35 -4.17 0.76 -6.17
C SER A 35 -3.07 -0.28 -6.32
N VAL A 36 -3.47 -1.50 -6.62
CA VAL A 36 -2.61 -2.67 -6.85
C VAL A 36 -3.22 -3.49 -7.99
N VAL A 37 -2.40 -4.15 -8.78
CA VAL A 37 -2.83 -4.97 -9.92
C VAL A 37 -2.45 -6.43 -9.71
N ASN A 38 -3.07 -7.35 -10.46
CA ASN A 38 -2.81 -8.79 -10.39
C ASN A 38 -3.04 -9.42 -9.00
N VAL A 39 -4.00 -8.87 -8.24
CA VAL A 39 -4.40 -9.40 -6.94
C VAL A 39 -5.85 -9.88 -6.96
N GLY A 40 -6.11 -11.02 -6.32
CA GLY A 40 -7.45 -11.43 -5.91
C GLY A 40 -7.73 -11.01 -4.47
N CYS A 41 -9.01 -10.84 -4.13
CA CYS A 41 -9.47 -10.57 -2.76
C CYS A 41 -10.23 -11.77 -2.22
N GLY A 42 -9.94 -12.15 -0.98
CA GLY A 42 -10.72 -13.13 -0.22
C GLY A 42 -12.02 -12.54 0.32
N PRO A 43 -12.76 -13.31 1.13
CA PRO A 43 -13.92 -12.79 1.84
C PRO A 43 -13.51 -11.68 2.82
N ALA A 44 -14.40 -10.70 2.99
CA ALA A 44 -14.20 -9.64 3.98
C ALA A 44 -14.48 -10.16 5.39
N GLU A 45 -13.55 -9.91 6.31
CA GLU A 45 -13.61 -10.31 7.71
C GLU A 45 -13.37 -9.10 8.61
N GLN A 46 -14.04 -9.09 9.76
CA GLN A 46 -13.81 -8.05 10.76
C GLN A 46 -12.52 -8.36 11.53
N ARG A 47 -11.58 -7.41 11.55
CA ARG A 47 -10.29 -7.53 12.25
C ARG A 47 -10.08 -6.29 13.13
N LEU A 48 -9.77 -6.51 14.40
CA LEU A 48 -9.38 -5.44 15.32
C LEU A 48 -7.91 -5.11 15.06
N LEU A 49 -7.65 -3.91 14.57
CA LEU A 49 -6.32 -3.40 14.27
C LEU A 49 -5.95 -2.31 15.29
N LEU A 50 -4.70 -1.87 15.24
CA LEU A 50 -4.17 -0.87 16.17
C LEU A 50 -4.94 0.47 16.12
N THR A 51 -5.55 0.77 14.97
CA THR A 51 -6.36 1.98 14.77
C THR A 51 -7.87 1.72 14.86
N GLY A 52 -8.28 0.64 15.52
CA GLY A 52 -9.70 0.29 15.73
C GLY A 52 -10.21 -0.87 14.85
N LEU A 53 -11.52 -1.09 14.89
CA LEU A 53 -12.18 -2.16 14.15
C LEU A 53 -12.25 -1.82 12.65
N HIS A 54 -11.93 -2.80 11.81
CA HIS A 54 -12.02 -2.69 10.35
C HIS A 54 -12.63 -3.96 9.76
N SER A 55 -13.32 -3.83 8.64
CA SER A 55 -13.60 -4.94 7.73
C SER A 55 -12.48 -4.98 6.68
N VAL A 56 -11.76 -6.09 6.61
CA VAL A 56 -10.61 -6.27 5.71
C VAL A 56 -10.75 -7.55 4.90
N ALA A 57 -10.24 -7.57 3.68
CA ALA A 57 -10.16 -8.77 2.85
C ALA A 57 -8.71 -9.10 2.58
N ASP A 58 -8.28 -10.33 2.85
CA ASP A 58 -6.92 -10.76 2.52
C ASP A 58 -6.73 -10.72 0.99
N ILE A 59 -5.57 -10.23 0.54
CA ILE A 59 -5.22 -10.16 -0.89
C ILE A 59 -4.12 -11.16 -1.21
N PHE A 60 -4.22 -11.76 -2.39
CA PHE A 60 -3.28 -12.76 -2.86
C PHE A 60 -2.94 -12.54 -4.33
N CYS A 61 -1.72 -12.91 -4.72
CA CYS A 61 -1.29 -12.85 -6.12
C CYS A 61 -2.18 -13.77 -6.96
N GLN A 62 -2.73 -13.26 -8.07
CA GLN A 62 -3.61 -14.06 -8.92
C GLN A 62 -2.86 -15.20 -9.61
N SER A 63 -1.55 -15.06 -9.83
CA SER A 63 -0.68 -16.03 -10.49
C SER A 63 -0.19 -17.14 -9.55
N CYS A 64 0.45 -16.78 -8.43
CA CYS A 64 1.08 -17.76 -7.53
C CYS A 64 0.26 -18.07 -6.26
N LYS A 65 -0.87 -17.38 -6.05
CA LYS A 65 -1.77 -17.53 -4.89
C LYS A 65 -1.15 -17.20 -3.52
N THR A 66 0.08 -16.68 -3.49
CA THR A 66 0.71 -16.18 -2.27
C THR A 66 -0.07 -14.99 -1.70
N THR A 67 -0.38 -15.03 -0.41
CA THR A 67 -0.95 -13.89 0.32
C THR A 67 0.07 -12.75 0.38
N LEU A 68 -0.35 -11.55 -0.02
CA LEU A 68 0.52 -10.37 -0.10
C LEU A 68 0.22 -9.35 1.01
N GLY A 69 -0.97 -9.43 1.61
CA GLY A 69 -1.44 -8.52 2.65
C GLY A 69 -2.97 -8.49 2.69
N TRP A 70 -3.57 -7.31 2.86
CA TRP A 70 -5.03 -7.15 2.93
C TRP A 70 -5.51 -5.80 2.38
N LYS A 71 -6.77 -5.74 1.94
CA LYS A 71 -7.47 -4.52 1.54
C LYS A 71 -8.42 -4.09 2.66
N TYR A 72 -8.54 -2.79 2.90
CA TYR A 72 -9.58 -2.25 3.76
C TYR A 72 -10.90 -2.15 2.98
N GLU A 73 -11.89 -2.95 3.36
CA GLU A 73 -13.25 -2.83 2.80
C GLU A 73 -14.03 -1.74 3.54
N GLN A 74 -13.89 -1.67 4.87
CA GLN A 74 -14.59 -0.68 5.68
C GLN A 74 -13.80 -0.33 6.95
N ALA A 75 -13.83 0.94 7.34
CA ALA A 75 -13.37 1.43 8.63
C ALA A 75 -14.57 1.95 9.43
N PHE A 76 -14.66 1.59 10.71
CA PHE A 76 -15.80 2.00 11.54
C PHE A 76 -15.59 3.38 12.19
N GLU A 77 -14.35 3.84 12.28
CA GLU A 77 -14.01 5.18 12.75
C GLU A 77 -13.84 6.18 11.61
N SER A 78 -14.44 7.35 11.74
CA SER A 78 -14.37 8.44 10.76
C SER A 78 -12.93 8.85 10.43
N SER A 79 -12.05 8.83 11.45
CA SER A 79 -10.63 9.17 11.33
C SER A 79 -9.84 8.20 10.44
N GLN A 80 -10.37 6.99 10.21
CA GLN A 80 -9.72 5.92 9.46
C GLN A 80 -10.35 5.70 8.07
N LYS A 81 -11.41 6.42 7.71
CA LYS A 81 -12.10 6.30 6.41
C LYS A 81 -11.19 6.48 5.20
N TYR A 82 -10.12 7.25 5.34
CA TYR A 82 -9.11 7.41 4.28
C TYR A 82 -8.42 6.10 3.87
N LYS A 83 -8.55 5.02 4.65
CA LYS A 83 -8.00 3.70 4.34
C LYS A 83 -8.91 2.84 3.48
N GLU A 84 -10.22 3.12 3.46
CA GLU A 84 -11.19 2.31 2.70
C GLU A 84 -10.81 2.26 1.22
N GLY A 85 -10.89 1.06 0.64
CA GLY A 85 -10.47 0.76 -0.73
C GLY A 85 -8.96 0.64 -0.93
N LYS A 86 -8.13 0.95 0.07
CA LYS A 86 -6.66 0.89 -0.01
C LYS A 86 -6.12 -0.46 0.45
N PHE A 87 -4.88 -0.71 0.07
CA PHE A 87 -4.23 -2.01 0.19
C PHE A 87 -3.01 -1.91 1.09
N ILE A 88 -2.87 -2.85 2.01
CA ILE A 88 -1.63 -3.11 2.72
C ILE A 88 -0.90 -4.24 2.00
N ILE A 89 0.35 -4.00 1.61
CA ILE A 89 1.26 -5.04 1.12
C ILE A 89 2.47 -5.09 2.04
N GLU A 90 2.83 -6.30 2.48
CA GLU A 90 4.02 -6.52 3.30
C GLU A 90 5.31 -6.49 2.46
N MET A 91 6.35 -5.86 3.00
CA MET A 91 7.63 -5.66 2.30
C MET A 91 8.34 -6.98 2.00
N SER A 92 8.10 -8.04 2.78
CA SER A 92 8.61 -9.40 2.55
C SER A 92 8.23 -9.96 1.17
N HIS A 93 7.14 -9.47 0.59
CA HIS A 93 6.63 -9.91 -0.72
C HIS A 93 6.90 -8.90 -1.83
N MET A 94 7.71 -7.87 -1.57
CA MET A 94 8.03 -6.82 -2.54
C MET A 94 9.48 -6.90 -3.00
N VAL A 95 9.67 -6.92 -4.32
CA VAL A 95 10.95 -6.61 -4.96
C VAL A 95 10.81 -5.27 -5.65
N LYS A 96 11.69 -4.32 -5.31
CA LYS A 96 11.73 -3.02 -5.99
C LYS A 96 12.71 -3.12 -7.15
N GLU A 97 12.17 -3.34 -8.34
CA GLU A 97 12.93 -3.24 -9.58
C GLU A 97 12.54 -1.91 -10.24
N ASN A 98 13.47 -0.95 -10.22
CA ASN A 98 13.28 0.27 -10.96
C ASN A 98 13.83 -0.02 -12.36
N GLY A 99 12.96 -0.40 -13.31
CA GLY A 99 13.33 -0.77 -14.69
C GLY A 99 13.89 0.37 -15.55
N TRP A 100 14.89 1.09 -15.03
CA TRP A 100 15.73 2.01 -15.78
C TRP A 100 16.88 1.18 -16.38
N ASP A 101 16.67 0.65 -17.58
CA ASP A 101 17.72 0.36 -18.55
C ASP A 101 17.65 1.41 -19.68
#